data_AF-A0AAU7U2X9-F1
#
_entry.id   AF-A0AAU7U2X9-F1
#
_cell.length_a   1.000
_cell.length_b   1.000
_cell.length_c   1.000
_cell.angle_alpha   90.00
_cell.angle_beta   90.00
_cell.angle_gamma   90.00
#
_symmetry.space_group_name_H-M   'P 1'
#
loop_
_entity.id
_entity.type
_entity.pdbx_description
1 polymer ?
#
loop_
_entity_poly.entity_id
_entity_poly.type
_entity_poly.pdbx_seq_one_letter_code
_entity_poly.pdbx_strand_id
1 'polypeptide(L)'
;MKYLIAIVMMLLLQTPALANSAYENLAFALRQQKITDDLRHKCQIPTTVSDEQLRTHFLDSTHDNSAVLSAVKALTENNQQRYQTFLSQVKCPG
;
A
#
# COMPACT_ATOMS: atom_id res chain seq x y z
N MET A 1 43.37 -27.78 5.80
CA MET A 1 42.43 -27.58 6.92
C MET A 1 42.27 -26.13 7.37
N LYS A 2 43.31 -25.28 7.38
CA LYS A 2 43.21 -23.89 7.89
C LYS A 2 42.36 -22.94 7.02
N TYR A 3 42.33 -23.14 5.71
CA TYR A 3 41.57 -22.29 4.77
C TYR A 3 40.07 -22.62 4.70
N LEU A 4 39.67 -23.85 5.01
CA LEU A 4 38.25 -24.25 5.07
C LEU A 4 37.50 -23.51 6.18
N ILE A 5 38.17 -23.28 7.31
CA ILE A 5 37.60 -22.53 8.45
C ILE A 5 37.40 -21.05 8.05
N ALA A 6 38.32 -20.47 7.29
CA ALA A 6 38.22 -19.08 6.83
C ALA A 6 37.06 -18.86 5.86
N ILE A 7 36.78 -19.83 4.98
CA ILE A 7 35.69 -19.75 3.99
C ILE A 7 34.31 -19.88 4.68
N VAL A 8 34.20 -20.77 5.67
CA VAL A 8 32.96 -20.93 6.47
C VAL A 8 32.65 -19.67 7.28
N MET A 9 33.67 -18.98 7.81
CA MET A 9 33.47 -17.74 8.56
C MET A 9 32.95 -16.59 7.68
N MET A 10 33.32 -16.54 6.39
CA MET A 10 32.90 -15.50 5.45
C MET A 10 31.45 -15.66 4.97
N LEU A 11 30.92 -16.88 4.93
CA LEU A 11 29.53 -17.16 4.55
C LEU A 11 28.51 -16.76 5.62
N LEU A 12 28.92 -16.68 6.89
CA LEU A 12 28.04 -16.27 8.01
C LEU A 12 27.85 -14.75 8.12
N LEU A 13 28.56 -13.96 7.32
CA LEU A 13 28.47 -12.48 7.29
C LEU A 13 27.46 -11.96 6.25
N GLN A 14 26.67 -12.83 5.63
CA GLN A 14 25.57 -12.41 4.76
C GLN A 14 24.45 -11.81 5.62
N THR A 15 24.54 -10.50 5.86
CA THR A 15 23.55 -9.75 6.63
C THR A 15 22.19 -9.77 5.91
N PRO A 16 21.08 -10.02 6.64
CA PRO A 16 19.74 -10.02 6.07
C PRO A 16 19.22 -8.58 5.87
N ALA A 17 19.96 -7.73 5.13
CA ALA A 17 19.55 -6.34 4.89
C ALA A 17 18.46 -6.22 3.81
N LEU A 18 18.27 -7.25 2.97
CA LEU A 18 17.37 -7.21 1.81
C LEU A 18 15.93 -7.69 2.11
N ALA A 19 15.72 -8.41 3.22
CA ALA A 19 14.40 -8.95 3.55
C ALA A 19 13.41 -7.86 3.99
N ASN A 20 13.91 -6.79 4.63
CA ASN A 20 13.06 -5.74 5.18
C ASN A 20 12.40 -4.89 4.07
N SER A 21 13.11 -4.62 2.97
CA SER A 21 12.56 -3.83 1.86
C SER A 21 11.56 -4.60 1.00
N ALA A 22 11.76 -5.92 0.83
CA ALA A 22 10.81 -6.77 0.10
C ALA A 22 9.46 -6.86 0.82
N TYR A 23 9.48 -6.97 2.16
CA TYR A 23 8.26 -7.00 2.97
C TYR A 23 7.51 -5.66 2.94
N GLU A 24 8.23 -4.54 3.05
CA GLU A 24 7.64 -3.19 2.95
C GLU A 24 7.00 -2.94 1.58
N ASN A 25 7.64 -3.38 0.49
CA ASN A 25 7.07 -3.28 -0.85
C ASN A 25 5.77 -4.09 -1.00
N LEU A 26 5.74 -5.30 -0.45
CA LEU A 26 4.54 -6.14 -0.44
C LEU A 26 3.43 -5.49 0.40
N ALA A 27 3.76 -4.99 1.59
CA ALA A 27 2.80 -4.29 2.44
C ALA A 27 2.25 -3.03 1.77
N PHE A 28 3.08 -2.28 1.04
CA PHE A 28 2.65 -1.14 0.23
C PHE A 28 1.66 -1.57 -0.86
N ALA A 29 2.01 -2.57 -1.67
CA ALA A 29 1.15 -3.07 -2.75
C ALA A 29 -0.21 -3.56 -2.23
N LEU A 30 -0.23 -4.30 -1.11
CA LEU A 30 -1.45 -4.79 -0.48
C LEU A 30 -2.34 -3.64 0.03
N ARG A 31 -1.74 -2.61 0.66
CA ARG A 31 -2.51 -1.42 1.09
C ARG A 31 -3.10 -0.67 -0.10
N GLN A 32 -2.33 -0.52 -1.18
CA GLN A 32 -2.79 0.14 -2.40
C GLN A 32 -3.93 -0.63 -3.06
N GLN A 33 -3.83 -1.95 -3.16
CA GLN A 33 -4.91 -2.79 -3.66
C GLN A 33 -6.17 -2.65 -2.79
N LYS A 34 -6.00 -2.78 -1.47
CA LYS A 34 -7.12 -2.68 -0.52
C LYS A 34 -7.90 -1.38 -0.67
N ILE A 35 -7.24 -0.23 -0.68
CA ILE A 35 -7.96 1.05 -0.81
C ILE A 35 -8.61 1.20 -2.19
N THR A 36 -7.97 0.69 -3.25
CA THR A 36 -8.52 0.71 -4.61
C THR A 36 -9.82 -0.09 -4.68
N ASP A 37 -9.83 -1.30 -4.13
CA ASP A 37 -11.00 -2.19 -4.07
C ASP A 37 -12.13 -1.58 -3.21
N ASP A 38 -11.77 -1.04 -2.05
CA ASP A 38 -12.74 -0.42 -1.13
C ASP A 38 -13.38 0.84 -1.75
N LEU A 39 -12.60 1.68 -2.46
CA LEU A 39 -13.10 2.83 -3.21
C LEU A 39 -14.00 2.41 -4.37
N ARG A 40 -13.58 1.39 -5.13
CA ARG A 40 -14.36 0.81 -6.23
C ARG A 40 -15.72 0.34 -5.74
N HIS A 41 -15.74 -0.40 -4.63
CA HIS A 41 -16.97 -0.92 -4.04
C HIS A 41 -17.87 0.21 -3.54
N LYS A 42 -17.32 1.15 -2.76
CA LYS A 42 -18.07 2.29 -2.21
C LYS A 42 -18.73 3.13 -3.30
N CYS A 43 -18.00 3.39 -4.37
CA CYS A 43 -18.44 4.28 -5.45
C CYS A 43 -19.03 3.52 -6.65
N GLN A 44 -19.22 2.20 -6.53
CA GLN A 44 -19.81 1.35 -7.56
C GLN A 44 -19.14 1.52 -8.93
N ILE A 45 -17.81 1.69 -8.93
CA ILE A 45 -17.05 1.94 -10.15
C ILE A 45 -16.95 0.65 -10.96
N PRO A 46 -17.37 0.65 -12.24
CA PRO A 46 -17.41 -0.57 -13.05
C PRO A 46 -16.00 -1.12 -13.28
N THR A 47 -15.88 -2.44 -13.36
CA THR A 47 -14.61 -3.17 -13.60
C THR A 47 -13.95 -2.83 -14.93
N THR A 48 -14.67 -2.17 -15.84
CA THR A 48 -14.14 -1.63 -17.09
C THR A 48 -13.20 -0.44 -16.87
N VAL A 49 -13.35 0.29 -15.76
CA VAL A 49 -12.39 1.32 -15.34
C VAL A 49 -11.21 0.62 -14.69
N SER A 50 -10.00 0.83 -15.19
CA SER A 50 -8.79 0.26 -14.61
C SER A 50 -8.48 0.85 -13.24
N ASP A 51 -7.75 0.12 -12.40
CA ASP A 51 -7.33 0.58 -11.08
C ASP A 51 -6.47 1.86 -11.14
N GLU A 52 -5.69 2.02 -12.21
CA GLU A 52 -4.91 3.23 -12.45
C GLU A 52 -5.82 4.43 -12.72
N GLN A 53 -6.81 4.26 -13.60
CA GLN A 53 -7.80 5.31 -13.89
C GLN A 53 -8.60 5.68 -12.65
N LEU A 54 -9.06 4.69 -11.89
CA LEU A 54 -9.77 4.89 -10.63
C LEU A 54 -8.94 5.74 -9.68
N ARG A 55 -7.70 5.33 -9.39
CA ARG A 55 -6.80 6.06 -8.50
C ARG A 55 -6.54 7.48 -9.00
N THR A 56 -6.33 7.65 -10.29
CA THR A 56 -6.11 8.96 -10.91
C THR A 56 -7.31 9.88 -10.68
N HIS A 57 -8.53 9.38 -10.88
CA HIS A 57 -9.76 10.15 -10.63
C HIS A 57 -9.93 10.57 -9.17
N PHE A 58 -9.57 9.73 -8.20
CA PHE A 58 -9.65 10.09 -6.77
C PHE A 58 -8.53 11.03 -6.31
N LEU A 59 -7.40 11.04 -7.01
CA LEU A 59 -6.25 11.89 -6.69
C LEU A 59 -6.19 13.15 -7.54
N ASP A 60 -7.10 13.30 -8.50
CA ASP A 60 -7.20 14.50 -9.32
C ASP A 60 -7.39 15.75 -8.45
N SER A 61 -6.64 16.78 -8.77
CA SER A 61 -6.61 18.09 -8.10
C SER A 61 -7.94 18.85 -8.14
N THR A 62 -8.83 18.50 -9.07
CA THR A 62 -10.18 19.08 -9.14
C THR A 62 -11.14 18.46 -8.12
N HIS A 63 -10.75 17.36 -7.47
CA HIS A 63 -11.54 16.64 -6.48
C HIS A 63 -11.00 16.83 -5.07
N ASP A 64 -11.89 16.88 -4.09
CA ASP A 64 -11.50 16.89 -2.68
C ASP A 64 -10.99 15.50 -2.28
N ASN A 65 -9.67 15.32 -2.38
CA ASN A 65 -8.98 14.06 -2.09
C ASN A 65 -8.57 13.91 -0.61
N SER A 66 -8.92 14.86 0.26
CA SER A 66 -8.47 14.90 1.66
C SER A 66 -8.90 13.67 2.47
N ALA A 67 -10.13 13.19 2.25
CA ALA A 67 -10.65 11.98 2.88
C ALA A 67 -9.93 10.71 2.38
N VAL A 68 -9.60 10.66 1.08
CA VAL A 68 -8.84 9.56 0.48
C VAL A 68 -7.45 9.50 1.09
N LEU A 69 -6.74 10.63 1.13
CA LEU A 69 -5.39 10.72 1.71
C LEU A 69 -5.40 10.37 3.21
N SER A 70 -6.44 10.79 3.94
CA SER A 70 -6.61 10.45 5.36
C SER A 70 -6.87 8.95 5.57
N ALA A 71 -7.63 8.31 4.68
CA ALA A 71 -7.85 6.88 4.68
C ALA A 71 -6.55 6.10 4.39
N VAL A 72 -5.76 6.52 3.40
CA VAL A 72 -4.43 5.94 3.10
C VAL A 72 -3.50 6.05 4.32
N LYS A 73 -3.47 7.22 4.98
CA LYS A 73 -2.67 7.44 6.19
C LYS A 73 -3.09 6.47 7.30
N ALA A 74 -4.39 6.34 7.54
CA ALA A 74 -4.92 5.41 8.56
C ALA A 74 -4.60 3.94 8.24
N LEU A 75 -4.64 3.51 6.96
CA LEU A 75 -4.19 2.18 6.54
C LEU A 75 -2.71 1.95 6.81
N THR A 76 -1.88 2.95 6.54
CA THR A 76 -0.44 2.90 6.79
C THR A 76 -0.14 2.76 8.28
N GLU A 77 -0.92 3.46 9.12
CA GLU A 77 -0.86 3.39 10.59
C GLU A 77 -1.53 2.13 11.18
N ASN A 78 -2.05 1.22 10.35
CA ASN A 78 -2.84 0.06 10.75
C ASN A 78 -4.06 0.41 11.65
N ASN A 79 -4.61 1.62 11.49
CA ASN A 79 -5.75 2.10 12.26
C ASN A 79 -7.04 1.88 11.49
N GLN A 80 -7.59 0.66 11.61
CA GLN A 80 -8.81 0.25 10.88
C GLN A 80 -10.01 1.14 11.20
N GLN A 81 -10.15 1.60 12.44
CA GLN A 81 -11.30 2.40 12.85
C GLN A 81 -11.29 3.78 12.17
N ARG A 82 -10.14 4.48 12.19
CA ARG A 82 -9.98 5.74 11.45
C ARG A 82 -10.05 5.53 9.94
N TYR A 83 -9.55 4.41 9.45
CA TYR A 83 -9.64 4.06 8.03
C TYR A 83 -11.11 4.03 7.58
N GLN A 84 -11.97 3.30 8.28
CA GLN A 84 -13.40 3.23 7.96
C GLN A 84 -14.09 4.60 8.07
N THR A 85 -13.75 5.37 9.10
CA THR A 85 -14.26 6.73 9.26
C THR A 85 -13.92 7.61 8.06
N PHE A 86 -12.67 7.64 7.60
CA PHE A 86 -12.29 8.45 6.44
C PHE A 86 -12.82 7.89 5.13
N LEU A 87 -12.81 6.56 4.97
CA LEU A 87 -13.37 5.89 3.79
C LEU A 87 -14.84 6.24 3.60
N SER A 88 -15.63 6.28 4.67
CA SER A 88 -17.05 6.68 4.60
C SER A 88 -17.26 8.12 4.12
N GLN A 89 -16.32 9.01 4.44
CA GLN A 89 -16.34 10.44 4.07
C GLN A 89 -15.86 10.70 2.63
N VAL A 90 -15.27 9.72 1.97
CA VAL A 90 -14.83 9.87 0.58
C VAL A 90 -16.02 10.21 -0.32
N LYS A 91 -15.89 11.30 -1.06
CA LYS A 91 -16.81 11.69 -2.12
C LYS A 91 -16.47 10.89 -3.38
N CYS A 92 -17.48 10.27 -3.98
CA CYS A 92 -17.30 9.55 -5.23
C CYS A 92 -17.14 10.55 -6.38
N PRO A 93 -16.16 10.35 -7.27
CA PRO A 93 -16.10 11.11 -8.52
C PRO A 93 -17.36 10.81 -9.34
N GLY A 94 -17.97 11.86 -9.88
CA GLY A 94 -19.16 11.79 -10.72
C GLY A 94 -18.83 11.62 -12.20
#